data_AF-Q4DH45-F1
#
_entry.id   AF-Q4DH45-F1
#
_cell.length_a   1.000
_cell.length_b   1.000
_cell.length_c   1.000
_cell.angle_alpha   90.00
_cell.angle_beta   90.00
_cell.angle_gamma   90.00
#
_symmetry.space_group_name_H-M   'P 1'
#
loop_
_entity.id
_entity.type
_entity.pdbx_description
1 polymer ?
#
loop_
_entity_poly.entity_id
_entity_poly.type
_entity_poly.pdbx_seq_one_letter_code
_entity_poly.pdbx_strand_id
1 'polypeptide(L)'
;MDGYSLLERLDAFFSEGENTDAIGNFLSEEQGVMQLLGQPTDSQEALEFYSLFKRYAVVVDNLLNAFIERESKLGYVIDLEQLAAAVMNEWHQEQDFCRYVCTAYIAGALDFDSFKQLVADVNAITAYPFGDESSDADSVTETNTQEEEI
;
A
#
# COMPACT_ATOMS: atom_id res chain seq x y z
N MET A 1 2.75 11.25 31.88
CA MET A 1 2.31 10.13 31.03
C MET A 1 2.06 10.76 29.69
N ASP A 2 3.02 10.63 28.77
CA ASP A 2 3.00 11.34 27.49
C ASP A 2 1.67 11.05 26.78
N GLY A 3 0.89 12.10 26.53
CA GLY A 3 -0.51 12.04 26.13
C GLY A 3 -0.73 11.64 24.67
N TYR A 4 0.13 10.77 24.13
CA TYR A 4 -0.04 10.27 22.78
C TYR A 4 -1.25 9.35 22.71
N SER A 5 -2.15 9.62 21.76
CA SER A 5 -3.29 8.76 21.48
C SER A 5 -2.83 7.35 21.08
N LEU A 6 -3.72 6.36 21.16
CA LEU A 6 -3.40 4.99 20.70
C LEU A 6 -2.94 4.97 19.24
N LEU A 7 -3.56 5.79 18.37
CA LEU A 7 -3.18 5.92 16.97
C LEU A 7 -1.80 6.55 16.79
N GLU A 8 -1.43 7.57 17.58
CA GLU A 8 -0.09 8.17 17.50
C GLU A 8 1.01 7.17 17.88
N ARG A 9 0.78 6.33 18.89
CA ARG A 9 1.73 5.28 19.28
C ARG A 9 1.83 4.18 18.23
N LEU A 10 0.70 3.80 17.66
CA LEU A 10 0.63 2.82 16.57
C LEU A 10 1.36 3.35 15.33
N ASP A 11 1.12 4.59 14.96
CA ASP A 11 1.75 5.23 13.82
C ASP A 11 3.27 5.33 13.99
N ALA A 12 3.71 5.72 15.19
CA ALA A 12 5.13 5.74 15.53
C ALA A 12 5.76 4.34 15.40
N PHE A 13 5.06 3.29 15.83
CA PHE A 13 5.51 1.91 15.66
C PHE A 13 5.61 1.52 14.19
N PHE A 14 4.56 1.74 13.39
CA PHE A 14 4.59 1.42 11.96
C PHE A 14 5.63 2.23 11.19
N SER A 15 5.93 3.44 11.63
CA SER A 15 6.97 4.32 11.07
C SER A 15 8.40 3.90 11.43
N GLU A 16 8.58 2.88 12.28
CA GLU A 16 9.90 2.28 12.48
C GLU A 16 10.33 1.56 11.19
N GLY A 17 11.59 1.74 10.78
CA GLY A 17 12.10 1.25 9.51
C GLY A 17 11.81 -0.23 9.26
N GLU A 18 12.02 -1.09 10.26
CA GLU A 18 11.75 -2.54 10.14
C GLU A 18 10.28 -2.85 9.82
N ASN A 19 9.33 -2.07 10.36
CA ASN A 19 7.89 -2.31 10.17
C ASN A 19 7.40 -1.74 8.83
N THR A 20 7.89 -0.56 8.45
CA THR A 20 7.65 0.00 7.12
C THR A 20 8.26 -0.88 6.03
N ASP A 21 9.48 -1.37 6.24
CA ASP A 21 10.19 -2.27 5.31
C ASP A 21 9.45 -3.61 5.17
N ALA A 22 8.87 -4.16 6.24
CA ALA A 22 8.09 -5.38 6.16
C ALA A 22 6.91 -5.26 5.17
N ILE A 23 6.20 -4.12 5.20
CA ILE A 23 5.12 -3.83 4.27
C ILE A 23 5.65 -3.52 2.87
N GLY A 24 6.68 -2.69 2.76
CA GLY A 24 7.29 -2.32 1.49
C GLY A 24 7.84 -3.52 0.72
N ASN A 25 8.51 -4.44 1.43
CA ASN A 25 9.02 -5.69 0.88
C ASN A 25 7.88 -6.59 0.40
N PHE A 26 6.82 -6.76 1.21
CA PHE A 26 5.64 -7.53 0.79
C PHE A 26 5.04 -6.96 -0.49
N LEU A 27 4.82 -5.64 -0.56
CA LEU A 27 4.25 -5.00 -1.75
C LEU A 27 5.19 -5.13 -2.96
N SER A 28 6.50 -5.03 -2.76
CA SER A 28 7.47 -5.16 -3.85
C SER A 28 7.56 -6.58 -4.40
N GLU A 29 7.57 -7.59 -3.53
CA GLU A 29 7.61 -9.01 -3.91
C GLU A 29 6.34 -9.44 -4.66
N GLU A 30 5.20 -8.85 -4.30
CA GLU A 30 3.89 -9.19 -4.84
C GLU A 30 3.43 -8.29 -5.99
N GLN A 31 4.32 -7.47 -6.55
CA GLN A 31 4.01 -6.52 -7.62
C GLN A 31 3.32 -7.18 -8.83
N GLY A 32 3.72 -8.40 -9.20
CA GLY A 32 3.09 -9.13 -10.30
C GLY A 32 1.61 -9.45 -10.04
N VAL A 33 1.27 -9.81 -8.80
CA VAL A 33 -0.12 -10.12 -8.41
C VAL A 33 -0.94 -8.83 -8.25
N MET A 34 -0.31 -7.74 -7.79
CA MET A 34 -0.96 -6.43 -7.71
C MET A 34 -1.43 -5.88 -9.05
N GLN A 35 -0.80 -6.28 -10.16
CA GLN A 35 -1.23 -5.90 -11.52
C GLN A 35 -2.54 -6.57 -11.94
N LEU A 36 -3.01 -7.59 -11.22
CA LEU A 36 -4.30 -8.23 -11.45
C LEU A 36 -5.48 -7.41 -10.92
N LEU A 37 -5.22 -6.22 -10.36
CA LEU A 37 -6.26 -5.29 -9.93
C LEU A 37 -7.20 -4.95 -11.11
N GLY A 38 -8.50 -5.17 -10.91
CA GLY A 38 -9.54 -4.86 -11.90
C GLY A 38 -9.91 -6.03 -12.84
N GLN A 39 -9.30 -7.20 -12.68
CA GLN A 39 -9.75 -8.40 -13.39
C GLN A 39 -11.18 -8.80 -13.01
N PRO A 40 -11.93 -9.48 -13.91
CA PRO A 40 -13.29 -9.92 -13.62
C PRO A 40 -13.38 -10.75 -12.35
N THR A 41 -14.39 -10.51 -11.51
CA THR A 41 -14.52 -11.15 -10.18
C THR A 41 -14.69 -12.68 -10.24
N ASP A 42 -15.10 -13.22 -11.38
CA ASP A 42 -15.27 -14.65 -11.66
C ASP A 42 -14.02 -15.31 -12.27
N SER A 43 -12.93 -14.56 -12.43
CA SER A 43 -11.66 -15.03 -12.99
C SER A 43 -10.75 -15.69 -11.95
N GLN A 44 -9.81 -16.52 -12.42
CA GLN A 44 -8.78 -17.10 -11.56
C GLN A 44 -7.88 -15.98 -11.00
N GLU A 45 -7.63 -14.96 -11.79
CA GLU A 45 -6.84 -13.78 -11.46
C GLU A 45 -7.43 -13.01 -10.27
N ALA A 46 -8.76 -12.91 -10.20
CA ALA A 46 -9.43 -12.29 -9.05
C ALA A 46 -9.27 -13.13 -7.75
N LEU A 47 -9.24 -14.46 -7.86
CA LEU A 47 -8.98 -15.34 -6.71
C LEU A 47 -7.52 -15.23 -6.24
N GLU A 48 -6.57 -15.10 -7.17
CA GLU A 48 -5.16 -14.86 -6.86
C GLU A 48 -4.98 -13.49 -6.18
N PHE A 49 -5.64 -12.45 -6.69
CA PHE A 49 -5.65 -11.13 -6.06
C PHE A 49 -6.31 -11.14 -4.66
N TYR A 50 -7.40 -11.88 -4.48
CA TYR A 50 -7.99 -12.06 -3.15
C TYR A 50 -7.06 -12.83 -2.20
N SER A 51 -6.30 -13.79 -2.72
CA SER A 51 -5.28 -14.51 -1.95
C SER A 51 -4.14 -13.60 -1.54
N LEU A 52 -3.79 -12.61 -2.38
CA LEU A 52 -2.84 -11.55 -2.01
C LEU A 52 -3.36 -10.73 -0.82
N PHE A 53 -4.62 -10.30 -0.85
CA PHE A 53 -5.25 -9.61 0.30
C PHE A 53 -5.13 -10.43 1.59
N LYS A 54 -5.39 -11.73 1.54
CA LYS A 54 -5.26 -12.60 2.73
C LYS A 54 -3.83 -12.67 3.25
N ARG A 55 -2.82 -12.72 2.37
CA ARG A 55 -1.42 -12.70 2.78
C ARG A 55 -1.01 -11.35 3.34
N TYR A 56 -1.50 -10.26 2.75
CA TYR A 56 -1.30 -8.91 3.28
C TYR A 56 -1.86 -8.75 4.69
N ALA A 57 -3.08 -9.25 4.92
CA ALA A 57 -3.70 -9.22 6.24
C ALA A 57 -2.86 -9.96 7.29
N VAL A 58 -2.20 -11.08 6.93
CA VAL A 58 -1.27 -11.79 7.83
C VAL A 58 -0.03 -10.96 8.16
N VAL A 59 0.53 -10.23 7.18
CA VAL A 59 1.68 -9.33 7.43
C VAL A 59 1.30 -8.25 8.44
N VAL A 60 0.15 -7.60 8.24
CA VAL A 60 -0.32 -6.54 9.15
C VAL A 60 -0.69 -7.12 10.52
N ASP A 61 -1.33 -8.28 10.59
CA ASP A 61 -1.65 -8.95 11.86
C ASP A 61 -0.38 -9.27 12.67
N ASN A 62 0.69 -9.73 12.01
CA ASN A 62 1.98 -9.96 12.68
C ASN A 62 2.56 -8.66 13.25
N LEU A 63 2.47 -7.54 12.52
CA LEU A 63 2.90 -6.23 13.00
C LEU A 63 2.05 -5.73 14.18
N LEU A 64 0.73 -5.91 14.11
CA LEU A 64 -0.18 -5.56 15.20
C LEU A 64 0.09 -6.40 16.45
N ASN A 65 0.33 -7.70 16.30
CA ASN A 65 0.70 -8.57 17.41
C ASN A 65 2.04 -8.14 18.06
N ALA A 66 3.03 -7.76 17.26
CA ALA A 66 4.30 -7.23 17.76
C ALA A 66 4.10 -5.91 18.52
N PHE A 67 3.25 -5.01 18.01
CA PHE A 67 2.86 -3.78 18.70
C PHE A 67 2.19 -4.06 20.04
N ILE A 68 1.20 -4.96 20.08
CA ILE A 68 0.48 -5.34 21.30
C ILE A 68 1.44 -5.96 22.32
N GLU A 69 2.37 -6.81 21.89
CA GLU A 69 3.37 -7.41 22.77
C GLU A 69 4.29 -6.34 23.39
N ARG A 70 4.72 -5.36 22.58
CA ARG A 70 5.54 -4.24 23.05
C ARG A 70 4.80 -3.37 24.05
N GLU A 71 3.55 -3.05 23.78
CA GLU A 71 2.70 -2.21 24.63
C GLU A 71 2.29 -2.93 25.92
N SER A 72 2.06 -4.23 25.86
CA SER A 72 1.85 -5.10 27.02
C SER A 72 3.03 -5.05 27.99
N LYS A 73 4.27 -5.08 27.48
CA LYS A 73 5.49 -4.97 28.30
C LYS A 73 5.62 -3.61 28.99
N LEU A 74 5.04 -2.56 28.41
CA LEU A 74 4.96 -1.22 29.00
C LEU A 74 3.78 -1.06 29.98
N GLY A 75 2.93 -2.09 30.12
CA GLY A 75 1.77 -2.08 31.01
C GLY A 75 0.50 -1.52 30.40
N TYR A 76 0.46 -1.29 29.09
CA TYR A 76 -0.76 -0.88 28.38
C TYR A 76 -1.57 -2.12 27.95
N VAL A 77 -2.88 -2.05 28.12
CA VAL A 77 -3.82 -3.05 27.59
C VAL A 77 -4.47 -2.45 26.35
N ILE A 78 -4.33 -3.13 25.22
CA ILE A 78 -4.92 -2.71 23.95
C ILE A 78 -6.11 -3.61 23.65
N ASP A 79 -7.25 -2.98 23.40
CA ASP A 79 -8.42 -3.64 22.85
C ASP A 79 -8.37 -3.53 21.32
N LEU A 80 -8.28 -4.68 20.66
CA LEU A 80 -8.22 -4.79 19.20
C LEU A 80 -9.49 -4.27 18.53
N GLU A 81 -10.66 -4.42 19.15
CA GLU A 81 -11.92 -3.95 18.58
C GLU A 81 -11.97 -2.42 18.58
N GLN A 82 -11.53 -1.80 19.69
CA GLN A 82 -11.40 -0.34 19.77
C GLN A 82 -10.34 0.20 18.82
N LEU A 83 -9.23 -0.51 18.65
CA LEU A 83 -8.19 -0.14 17.69
C LEU A 83 -8.73 -0.16 16.26
N ALA A 84 -9.38 -1.26 15.86
CA ALA A 84 -9.99 -1.38 14.53
C ALA A 84 -11.04 -0.28 14.30
N ALA A 85 -11.91 -0.03 15.27
CA ALA A 85 -12.90 1.04 15.17
C ALA A 85 -12.25 2.43 15.04
N ALA A 86 -11.19 2.71 15.79
CA ALA A 86 -10.46 3.98 15.71
C ALA A 86 -9.78 4.17 14.34
N VAL A 87 -9.15 3.12 13.81
CA VAL A 87 -8.53 3.12 12.49
C VAL A 87 -9.57 3.34 11.40
N MET A 88 -10.69 2.60 11.42
CA MET A 88 -11.72 2.75 10.40
C MET A 88 -12.41 4.12 10.50
N ASN A 89 -12.63 4.66 11.71
CA ASN A 89 -13.17 6.00 11.86
C ASN A 89 -12.23 7.08 11.30
N GLU A 90 -10.91 6.92 11.46
CA GLU A 90 -9.92 7.83 10.87
C GLU A 90 -9.89 7.69 9.34
N TRP A 91 -9.90 6.46 8.82
CA TRP A 91 -9.84 6.18 7.38
C TRP A 91 -11.00 6.79 6.59
N HIS A 92 -12.19 6.86 7.18
CA HIS A 92 -13.38 7.42 6.53
C HIS A 92 -13.50 8.96 6.66
N GLN A 93 -12.59 9.65 7.35
CA GLN A 93 -12.66 11.11 7.46
C GLN A 93 -12.24 11.78 6.13
N GLU A 94 -13.19 12.43 5.46
CA GLU A 94 -12.98 13.09 4.16
C GLU A 94 -12.00 14.28 4.20
N GLN A 95 -11.77 14.89 5.37
CA GLN A 95 -11.07 16.19 5.47
C GLN A 95 -9.61 16.11 5.92
N ASP A 96 -9.20 15.02 6.58
CA ASP A 96 -7.85 14.81 7.11
C ASP A 96 -7.32 13.43 6.71
N PHE A 97 -7.39 13.10 5.41
CA PHE A 97 -6.88 11.84 4.90
C PHE A 97 -5.45 11.60 5.42
N CYS A 98 -5.28 10.46 6.11
CA CYS A 98 -3.99 9.89 6.45
C CYS A 98 -3.10 10.73 7.39
N ARG A 99 -3.64 11.28 8.48
CA ARG A 99 -2.80 11.82 9.59
C ARG A 99 -1.76 10.79 10.07
N TYR A 100 -2.12 9.51 10.00
CA TYR A 100 -1.28 8.38 10.38
C TYR A 100 -1.09 7.45 9.18
N VAL A 101 0.16 7.12 8.89
CA VAL A 101 0.56 6.17 7.85
C VAL A 101 0.00 4.78 8.16
N CYS A 102 -0.03 4.40 9.45
CA CYS A 102 -0.57 3.10 9.86
C CYS A 102 -2.04 2.88 9.46
N THR A 103 -2.82 3.95 9.30
CA THR A 103 -4.26 3.86 9.01
C THR A 103 -4.51 3.19 7.67
N ALA A 104 -3.79 3.57 6.61
CA ALA A 104 -3.95 2.97 5.29
C ALA A 104 -3.55 1.48 5.31
N TYR A 105 -2.47 1.15 6.01
CA TYR A 105 -2.00 -0.23 6.10
C TYR A 105 -2.98 -1.14 6.83
N ILE A 106 -3.52 -0.67 7.96
CA ILE A 106 -4.46 -1.46 8.75
C ILE A 106 -5.82 -1.51 8.06
N ALA A 107 -6.31 -0.40 7.49
CA ALA A 107 -7.55 -0.40 6.71
C ALA A 107 -7.48 -1.40 5.55
N GLY A 108 -6.37 -1.42 4.82
CA GLY A 108 -6.13 -2.40 3.75
C GLY A 108 -6.03 -3.86 4.22
N ALA A 109 -5.77 -4.13 5.49
CA ALA A 109 -5.80 -5.48 6.05
C ALA A 109 -7.19 -5.89 6.54
N LEU A 110 -8.00 -4.93 6.99
CA LEU A 110 -9.33 -5.16 7.53
C LEU A 110 -10.40 -5.28 6.45
N ASP A 111 -10.27 -4.48 5.38
CA ASP A 111 -11.30 -4.34 4.36
C ASP A 111 -10.72 -4.50 2.95
N PHE A 112 -11.40 -5.29 2.12
CA PHE A 112 -10.91 -5.62 0.78
C PHE A 112 -11.03 -4.45 -0.19
N ASP A 113 -12.00 -3.56 -0.02
CA ASP A 113 -12.12 -2.36 -0.85
C ASP A 113 -10.99 -1.37 -0.53
N SER A 114 -10.68 -1.20 0.75
CA SER A 114 -9.54 -0.42 1.24
C SER A 114 -8.20 -1.02 0.76
N PHE A 115 -8.09 -2.35 0.72
CA PHE A 115 -6.91 -3.02 0.13
C PHE A 115 -6.73 -2.69 -1.36
N LYS A 116 -7.82 -2.74 -2.14
CA LYS A 116 -7.78 -2.39 -3.56
C LYS A 116 -7.35 -0.94 -3.77
N GLN A 117 -7.80 -0.02 -2.91
CA GLN A 117 -7.36 1.37 -2.95
C GLN A 117 -5.86 1.49 -2.68
N LEU A 118 -5.36 0.83 -1.63
CA LEU A 118 -3.94 0.81 -1.32
C LEU A 118 -3.10 0.27 -2.49
N VAL A 119 -3.54 -0.83 -3.10
CA VAL A 119 -2.85 -1.40 -4.28
C VAL A 119 -2.91 -0.45 -5.48
N ALA A 120 -4.04 0.22 -5.71
CA ALA A 120 -4.16 1.22 -6.76
C ALA A 120 -3.15 2.37 -6.56
N ASP A 121 -3.01 2.86 -5.33
CA ASP A 121 -2.05 3.91 -4.98
C ASP A 121 -0.60 3.44 -5.19
N VAL A 122 -0.25 2.24 -4.74
CA VAL A 122 1.08 1.64 -4.94
C VAL A 122 1.39 1.45 -6.43
N ASN A 123 0.44 0.93 -7.21
CA ASN A 123 0.59 0.77 -8.65
C ASN A 123 0.75 2.13 -9.34
N ALA A 124 0.03 3.18 -8.93
CA ALA A 124 0.15 4.52 -9.50
C ALA A 124 1.53 5.14 -9.22
N ILE A 125 2.08 4.93 -8.03
CA ILE A 125 3.41 5.42 -7.65
C ILE A 125 4.51 4.67 -8.42
N THR A 126 4.38 3.34 -8.56
CA THR A 126 5.40 2.50 -9.19
C THR A 126 5.33 2.47 -10.72
N ALA A 127 4.15 2.73 -11.30
CA ALA A 127 3.96 2.82 -12.74
C ALA A 127 4.26 4.20 -13.32
N TYR A 128 4.65 5.18 -12.50
CA TYR A 128 5.09 6.48 -13.01
C TYR A 128 6.24 6.22 -13.98
N PRO A 129 6.09 6.53 -15.29
CA PRO A 129 7.22 6.45 -16.18
C PRO A 129 8.23 7.43 -15.61
N PHE A 130 9.40 6.93 -15.18
CA PHE A 130 10.56 7.81 -15.09
C PHE A 130 10.58 8.52 -16.44
N GLY A 131 10.26 9.81 -16.40
CA GLY A 131 10.29 10.66 -17.57
C GLY A 131 11.63 10.36 -18.22
N ASP A 132 11.56 10.09 -19.51
CA ASP A 132 12.68 9.90 -20.41
C ASP A 132 13.47 11.23 -20.42
N GLU A 133 14.11 11.59 -19.32
CA GLU A 133 15.10 12.67 -19.19
C GLU A 133 16.49 12.13 -19.58
N SER A 134 16.52 11.17 -20.51
CA SER A 134 17.72 10.68 -21.16
C SER A 134 17.45 10.52 -22.66
N SER A 135 17.32 11.64 -23.36
CA SER A 135 18.38 12.11 -24.26
C SER A 135 17.78 12.95 -25.38
N ASP A 136 17.74 14.26 -25.17
CA ASP A 136 18.06 15.20 -26.25
C ASP A 136 19.45 14.84 -26.80
N ALA A 137 19.54 13.93 -27.76
CA ALA A 137 20.71 13.78 -28.61
C ALA A 137 20.33 13.14 -29.96
N ASP A 138 20.51 13.96 -31.00
CA ASP A 138 20.74 13.58 -32.39
C ASP A 138 19.55 13.12 -33.25
N SER A 139 18.91 14.16 -33.78
CA SER A 139 18.75 14.35 -35.23
C SER A 139 19.63 13.43 -36.09
N VAL A 140 19.01 12.58 -36.91
CA VAL A 140 19.41 12.47 -38.33
C VAL A 140 18.15 12.35 -39.18
N THR A 141 17.93 13.41 -39.94
CA THR A 141 16.98 13.49 -41.05
C THR A 141 17.44 12.55 -42.17
N GLU A 142 16.73 11.45 -42.42
CA GLU A 142 16.81 10.74 -43.71
C GLU A 142 15.47 10.87 -44.43
N THR A 143 15.25 12.05 -45.00
CA THR A 143 14.31 12.24 -46.10
C THR A 143 14.95 11.69 -47.35
N ASN A 144 14.63 10.44 -47.73
CA ASN A 144 14.87 9.99 -49.10
C ASN A 144 13.51 9.82 -49.80
N THR A 145 13.10 10.93 -50.41
CA THR A 145 12.02 11.03 -51.39
C THR A 145 12.51 10.47 -52.73
N GLN A 146 11.56 10.05 -53.59
CA GLN A 146 11.66 9.76 -55.04
C GLN A 146 11.83 8.26 -55.35
N GLU A 147 11.09 7.60 -56.25
CA GLU A 147 10.23 7.95 -57.41
C GLU A 147 9.19 6.81 -57.59
N GLU A 148 7.90 7.05 -57.78
CA GLU A 148 7.21 7.31 -59.07
C GLU A 148 7.06 6.06 -59.97
N GLU A 149 5.90 5.40 -59.92
CA GLU A 149 5.38 4.58 -61.04
C GLU A 149 3.89 4.94 -61.20
N ILE A 150 3.61 5.69 -62.27
CA ILE A 150 2.27 6.00 -62.80
C ILE A 150 1.92 4.94 -63.83
#